data_AF-A0A965NFW0-F1
#
_entry.id   AF-A0A965NFW0-F1
#
_cell.length_a   1.000
_cell.length_b   1.000
_cell.length_c   1.000
_cell.angle_alpha   90.00
_cell.angle_beta   90.00
_cell.angle_gamma   90.00
#
_symmetry.space_group_name_H-M   'P 1'
#
loop_
_entity.id
_entity.type
_entity.pdbx_description
1 polymer ?
#
loop_
_entity_poly.entity_id
_entity_poly.type
_entity_poly.pdbx_seq_one_letter_code
_entity_poly.pdbx_strand_id
1 'polypeptide(L)'
;MALMEVVAAALERVADMVEEAAASLGGEKGEDHQPSILQAKTTSINGTPGYAKKFKRLRVSLPEVKVAAKSRGASVTDFVMASVSGGLRRLFEERGEELAADLVAFVPISVRNPGAEGEMGNQISAMLSELRTDIADPEERLRLIAASSKEAAKVQRDKSARLLMNLANAAGPTVASVAGRTLAALQLFDHLPPIANLTVSSVPGPPFPLWLSGHRIATVAPLGPLMAGLALNVTVISYCDQLEYGLLACTRRVPELALLRDYIEEEANYYLKTPAPVVEN
;
A
#
# COMPACT_ATOMS: atom_id res chain seq x y z
N MET A 1 0.56 -31.88 -20.80
CA MET A 1 1.06 -31.18 -21.99
C MET A 1 0.38 -29.82 -22.14
N ALA A 2 -0.93 -29.76 -22.38
CA ALA A 2 -1.67 -28.49 -22.56
C ALA A 2 -1.59 -27.47 -21.40
N LEU A 3 -1.63 -27.91 -20.13
CA LEU A 3 -1.52 -26.99 -18.99
C LEU A 3 -0.12 -26.36 -18.90
N MET A 4 0.93 -27.13 -19.20
CA MET A 4 2.30 -26.62 -19.18
C MET A 4 2.57 -25.65 -20.33
N GLU A 5 2.00 -25.89 -21.50
CA GLU A 5 2.06 -24.95 -22.63
C GLU A 5 1.32 -23.65 -22.32
N VAL A 6 0.15 -23.73 -21.66
CA VAL A 6 -0.59 -22.54 -21.20
C VAL A 6 0.19 -21.77 -20.14
N VAL A 7 0.86 -22.46 -19.21
CA VAL A 7 1.70 -21.83 -18.19
C VAL A 7 2.96 -21.21 -18.79
N ALA A 8 3.62 -21.89 -19.73
CA ALA A 8 4.78 -21.36 -20.44
C ALA A 8 4.41 -20.13 -21.26
N ALA A 9 3.31 -20.19 -22.03
CA ALA A 9 2.81 -19.04 -22.78
C ALA A 9 2.34 -17.88 -21.88
N ALA A 10 1.83 -18.17 -20.69
CA ALA A 10 1.49 -17.14 -19.70
C ALA A 10 2.75 -16.51 -19.09
N LEU A 11 3.79 -17.29 -18.82
CA LEU A 11 5.07 -16.82 -18.32
C LEU A 11 5.82 -15.98 -19.37
N GLU A 12 5.85 -16.42 -20.63
CA GLU A 12 6.39 -15.65 -21.76
C GLU A 12 5.62 -14.34 -21.93
N ARG A 13 4.29 -14.35 -21.91
CA ARG A 13 3.51 -13.10 -21.97
C ARG A 13 3.75 -12.17 -20.80
N VAL A 14 3.95 -12.70 -19.59
CA VAL A 14 4.31 -11.87 -18.42
C VAL A 14 5.72 -11.32 -18.58
N ALA A 15 6.68 -12.09 -19.11
CA ALA A 15 8.03 -11.63 -19.39
C ALA A 15 8.04 -10.54 -20.48
N ASP A 16 7.33 -10.76 -21.59
CA ASP A 16 7.17 -9.80 -22.69
C ASP A 16 6.47 -8.53 -22.20
N MET A 17 5.46 -8.63 -21.34
CA MET A 17 4.81 -7.46 -20.74
C MET A 17 5.73 -6.71 -19.76
N VAL A 18 6.60 -7.41 -19.04
CA VAL A 18 7.61 -6.78 -18.19
C VAL A 18 8.67 -6.09 -19.04
N GLU A 19 9.05 -6.67 -20.17
CA GLU A 19 9.96 -6.05 -21.15
C GLU A 19 9.33 -4.86 -21.86
N GLU A 20 8.06 -4.93 -22.29
CA GLU A 20 7.33 -3.80 -22.88
C GLU A 20 7.08 -2.68 -21.86
N ALA A 21 6.78 -3.03 -20.61
CA ALA A 21 6.71 -2.06 -19.52
C ALA A 21 8.08 -1.43 -19.24
N ALA A 22 9.17 -2.19 -19.28
CA ALA A 22 10.52 -1.67 -19.14
C ALA A 22 10.95 -0.80 -20.34
N ALA A 23 10.57 -1.17 -21.57
CA ALA A 23 10.89 -0.46 -22.80
C ALA A 23 10.10 0.85 -22.96
N SER A 24 8.83 0.87 -22.55
CA SER A 24 8.00 2.08 -22.53
C SER A 24 8.44 3.12 -21.48
N LEU A 25 9.29 2.72 -20.54
CA LEU A 25 9.95 3.57 -19.54
C LEU A 25 11.36 3.99 -19.96
N GLY A 26 11.84 3.62 -21.16
CA GLY A 26 13.13 4.03 -21.72
C GLY A 26 13.17 5.48 -22.24
N GLY A 27 12.09 6.25 -22.09
CA GLY A 27 12.01 7.66 -22.46
C GLY A 27 12.33 8.58 -21.28
N GLU A 28 13.43 9.33 -21.42
CA GLU A 28 13.94 10.45 -20.60
C GLU A 28 13.72 10.41 -19.08
N LYS A 29 14.84 10.48 -18.33
CA LYS A 29 14.88 10.80 -16.88
C LYS A 29 14.25 12.19 -16.61
N GLY A 30 12.93 12.28 -16.63
CA GLY A 30 12.19 13.34 -15.96
C GLY A 30 12.13 13.04 -14.45
N GLU A 31 11.98 14.07 -13.63
CA GLU A 31 11.76 13.99 -12.18
C GLU A 31 10.39 13.36 -11.83
N ASP A 32 10.10 12.16 -12.35
CA ASP A 32 8.89 11.42 -12.01
C ASP A 32 9.12 10.70 -10.67
N HIS A 33 8.37 11.13 -9.65
CA HIS A 33 8.52 10.66 -8.26
C HIS A 33 7.71 9.38 -7.99
N GLN A 34 7.03 8.81 -9.00
CA GLN A 34 6.36 7.52 -8.87
C GLN A 34 7.35 6.37 -9.11
N PRO A 35 7.51 5.44 -8.16
CA PRO A 35 8.40 4.32 -8.36
C PRO A 35 7.94 3.41 -9.50
N SER A 36 8.90 2.92 -10.28
CA SER A 36 8.66 1.93 -11.32
C SER A 36 8.20 0.60 -10.71
N ILE A 37 7.44 -0.19 -11.47
CA ILE A 37 6.98 -1.54 -11.08
C ILE A 37 8.14 -2.52 -10.78
N LEU A 38 9.37 -2.18 -11.16
CA LEU A 38 10.59 -2.95 -10.90
C LEU A 38 11.46 -2.40 -9.76
N GLN A 39 11.00 -1.32 -9.11
CA GLN A 39 11.81 -0.62 -8.12
C GLN A 39 11.81 -1.31 -6.75
N ALA A 40 10.72 -1.97 -6.38
CA ALA A 40 10.64 -2.69 -5.12
C ALA A 40 11.63 -3.86 -5.11
N LYS A 41 12.46 -3.94 -4.06
CA LYS A 41 13.35 -5.08 -3.84
C LYS A 41 12.67 -6.10 -2.93
N THR A 42 12.98 -7.37 -3.15
CA THR A 42 12.49 -8.47 -2.31
C THR A 42 13.03 -8.30 -0.90
N THR A 43 12.13 -8.44 0.08
CA THR A 43 12.44 -8.45 1.52
C THR A 43 11.81 -9.66 2.19
N SER A 44 12.11 -9.92 3.46
CA SER A 44 11.52 -11.03 4.22
C SER A 44 10.00 -10.96 4.38
N ILE A 45 9.38 -9.78 4.22
CA ILE A 45 7.91 -9.62 4.26
C ILE A 45 7.23 -9.96 2.92
N ASN A 46 7.98 -10.10 1.83
CA ASN A 46 7.46 -10.44 0.51
C ASN A 46 7.22 -11.95 0.34
N GLY A 47 6.48 -12.28 -0.72
CA GLY A 47 6.24 -13.65 -1.20
C GLY A 47 4.83 -14.16 -0.93
N THR A 48 4.61 -15.42 -1.26
CA THR A 48 3.29 -16.06 -1.26
C THR A 48 2.78 -16.25 0.17
N PRO A 49 1.62 -15.66 0.54
CA PRO A 49 1.04 -15.83 1.87
C PRO A 49 0.64 -17.28 2.14
N GLY A 50 1.23 -17.92 3.14
CA GLY A 50 0.78 -19.23 3.65
C GLY A 50 -0.55 -19.11 4.42
N TYR A 51 -1.21 -20.23 4.74
CA TYR A 51 -2.57 -20.25 5.32
C TYR A 51 -2.73 -19.46 6.62
N ALA A 52 -1.81 -19.60 7.57
CA ALA A 52 -1.88 -18.95 8.88
C ALA A 52 -1.72 -17.42 8.78
N LYS A 53 -2.72 -16.67 9.23
CA LYS A 53 -2.70 -15.20 9.25
C LYS A 53 -2.73 -14.68 10.69
N LYS A 54 -2.07 -13.54 10.92
CA LYS A 54 -2.22 -12.73 12.15
C LYS A 54 -2.94 -11.45 11.79
N PHE A 55 -3.79 -10.99 12.71
CA PHE A 55 -4.46 -9.71 12.62
C PHE A 55 -4.20 -8.88 13.88
N LYS A 56 -3.92 -7.59 13.69
CA LYS A 56 -3.76 -6.62 14.77
C LYS A 56 -4.48 -5.33 14.41
N ARG A 57 -4.93 -4.62 15.43
CA ARG A 57 -5.64 -3.35 15.29
C ARG A 57 -4.98 -2.30 16.18
N LEU A 58 -5.02 -1.05 15.73
CA LEU A 58 -4.77 0.12 16.56
C LEU A 58 -5.77 1.21 16.17
N ARG A 59 -5.99 2.17 17.07
CA ARG A 59 -6.91 3.28 16.84
C ARG A 59 -6.28 4.57 17.33
N VAL A 60 -6.49 5.64 16.59
CA VAL A 60 -6.07 7.00 16.98
C VAL A 60 -7.20 8.00 16.72
N SER A 61 -7.15 9.13 17.40
CA SER A 61 -8.13 10.22 17.24
C SER A 61 -8.02 10.84 15.84
N LEU A 62 -9.06 10.70 15.01
CA LEU A 62 -9.08 11.29 13.67
C LEU A 62 -8.99 12.82 13.70
N PRO A 63 -9.68 13.54 14.61
CA PRO A 63 -9.50 15.00 14.73
C PRO A 63 -8.05 15.39 15.00
N GLU A 64 -7.35 14.70 15.89
CA GLU A 64 -5.95 14.98 16.20
C GLU A 64 -5.04 14.64 15.02
N VAL A 65 -5.26 13.51 14.33
CA VAL A 65 -4.53 13.16 13.11
C VAL A 65 -4.71 14.24 12.04
N LYS A 66 -5.94 14.74 11.83
CA LYS A 66 -6.21 15.81 10.86
C LYS A 66 -5.44 17.09 11.20
N VAL A 67 -5.38 17.47 12.47
CA VAL A 67 -4.61 18.63 12.93
C VAL A 67 -3.11 18.40 12.72
N ALA A 68 -2.59 17.26 13.19
CA ALA A 68 -1.18 16.90 13.09
C ALA A 68 -0.69 16.86 11.64
N ALA A 69 -1.44 16.19 10.75
CA ALA A 69 -1.12 16.12 9.33
C ALA A 69 -1.20 17.50 8.67
N LYS A 70 -2.28 18.26 8.90
CA LYS A 70 -2.48 19.60 8.31
C LYS A 70 -1.38 20.57 8.74
N SER A 71 -0.98 20.54 10.01
CA SER A 71 0.09 21.40 10.53
C SER A 71 1.46 21.15 9.86
N ARG A 72 1.65 19.97 9.26
CA ARG A 72 2.85 19.57 8.51
C ARG A 72 2.65 19.62 6.99
N GLY A 73 1.55 20.21 6.53
CA GLY A 73 1.21 20.28 5.11
C GLY A 73 0.95 18.93 4.45
N ALA A 74 0.57 17.91 5.23
CA ALA A 74 0.36 16.53 4.81
C ALA A 74 -1.13 16.14 4.87
N SER A 75 -1.52 15.11 4.11
CA SER A 75 -2.84 14.49 4.19
C SER A 75 -2.91 13.41 5.28
N VAL A 76 -4.12 12.93 5.60
CA VAL A 76 -4.30 11.78 6.50
C VAL A 76 -3.63 10.53 5.94
N THR A 77 -3.65 10.34 4.62
CA THR A 77 -2.97 9.21 3.98
C THR A 77 -1.46 9.32 4.13
N ASP A 78 -0.88 10.51 3.96
CA ASP A 78 0.56 10.72 4.17
C ASP A 78 0.97 10.44 5.62
N PHE A 79 0.14 10.86 6.59
CA PHE A 79 0.34 10.53 8.01
C PHE A 79 0.34 9.01 8.23
N VAL A 80 -0.64 8.29 7.67
CA VAL A 80 -0.71 6.82 7.75
C VAL A 80 0.54 6.20 7.16
N MET A 81 0.92 6.61 5.94
CA MET A 81 2.12 6.12 5.24
C MET A 81 3.40 6.35 6.04
N ALA A 82 3.57 7.54 6.63
CA ALA A 82 4.74 7.87 7.44
C ALA A 82 4.80 7.04 8.74
N SER A 83 3.67 6.85 9.42
CA SER A 83 3.60 5.98 10.62
C SER A 83 3.90 4.51 10.30
N VAL A 84 3.39 4.01 9.18
CA VAL A 84 3.68 2.65 8.69
C VAL A 84 5.15 2.51 8.30
N SER A 85 5.72 3.50 7.62
CA SER A 85 7.12 3.53 7.22
C SER A 85 8.07 3.46 8.42
N GLY A 86 7.87 4.31 9.43
CA GLY A 86 8.66 4.28 10.65
C GLY A 86 8.56 2.95 11.39
N GLY A 87 7.35 2.39 11.48
CA GLY A 87 7.14 1.08 12.09
C GLY A 87 7.84 -0.06 11.36
N LEU A 88 7.84 -0.04 10.03
CA LEU A 88 8.55 -1.01 9.21
C LEU A 88 10.06 -0.85 9.31
N ARG A 89 10.57 0.38 9.27
CA ARG A 89 11.99 0.67 9.46
C ARG A 89 12.50 0.02 10.75
N ARG A 90 11.81 0.24 11.87
CA ARG A 90 12.14 -0.38 13.16
C ARG A 90 11.99 -1.90 13.17
N LEU A 91 11.00 -2.45 12.47
CA LEU A 91 10.86 -3.90 12.32
C LEU A 91 12.05 -4.52 11.57
N PHE A 92 12.51 -3.89 10.48
CA PHE A 92 13.65 -4.37 9.71
C PHE A 92 14.96 -4.25 10.49
N GLU A 93 15.13 -3.17 11.27
CA GLU A 93 16.23 -3.04 12.23
C GLU A 93 16.22 -4.16 13.28
N GLU A 94 15.05 -4.47 13.87
CA GLU A 94 14.89 -5.57 14.83
C GLU A 94 15.26 -6.93 14.22
N ARG A 95 14.95 -7.12 12.93
CA ARG A 95 15.31 -8.32 12.18
C ARG A 95 16.80 -8.40 11.82
N GLY A 96 17.53 -7.31 11.94
CA GLY A 96 18.89 -7.20 11.40
C GLY A 96 18.92 -7.36 9.88
N GLU A 97 17.83 -7.03 9.18
CA GLU A 97 17.74 -7.12 7.73
C GLU A 97 18.01 -5.76 7.10
N GLU A 98 19.11 -5.67 6.35
CA GLU A 98 19.47 -4.47 5.61
C GLU A 98 18.59 -4.33 4.35
N LEU A 99 17.89 -3.21 4.25
CA LEU A 99 17.06 -2.90 3.10
C LEU A 99 17.94 -2.46 1.93
N ALA A 100 17.95 -3.23 0.85
CA ALA A 100 18.71 -2.92 -0.37
C ALA A 100 18.18 -1.70 -1.14
N ALA A 101 16.94 -1.28 -0.87
CA ALA A 101 16.28 -0.10 -1.40
C ALA A 101 15.11 0.27 -0.50
N ASP A 102 14.52 1.45 -0.73
CA ASP A 102 13.29 1.84 -0.05
C ASP A 102 12.14 0.87 -0.27
N LEU A 103 11.33 0.70 0.77
CA LEU A 103 10.08 -0.04 0.64
C LEU A 103 9.09 0.72 -0.22
N VAL A 104 8.41 0.00 -1.10
CA VAL A 104 7.34 0.51 -1.96
C VAL A 104 6.00 -0.01 -1.48
N ALA A 105 5.04 0.88 -1.24
CA ALA A 105 3.66 0.54 -0.95
C ALA A 105 2.80 0.54 -2.21
N PHE A 106 1.96 -0.49 -2.32
CA PHE A 106 0.81 -0.47 -3.21
C PHE A 106 -0.35 0.24 -2.51
N VAL A 107 -0.78 1.39 -3.07
CA VAL A 107 -1.83 2.25 -2.51
C VAL A 107 -3.01 2.30 -3.47
N PRO A 108 -4.12 1.59 -3.17
CA PRO A 108 -5.35 1.70 -3.94
C PRO A 108 -5.94 3.11 -3.78
N ILE A 109 -6.25 3.76 -4.88
CA ILE A 109 -6.90 5.07 -4.89
C ILE A 109 -8.25 5.00 -5.61
N SER A 110 -9.23 5.74 -5.10
CA SER A 110 -10.52 5.89 -5.78
C SER A 110 -10.38 6.93 -6.89
N VAL A 111 -10.57 6.54 -8.15
CA VAL A 111 -10.71 7.47 -9.28
C VAL A 111 -12.20 7.68 -9.53
N ARG A 112 -12.80 8.66 -8.86
CA ARG A 112 -14.19 9.06 -9.13
C ARG A 112 -14.16 10.30 -10.02
N ASN A 113 -14.60 10.18 -11.27
CA ASN A 113 -14.69 11.34 -12.16
C ASN A 113 -15.69 12.37 -11.59
N PRO A 114 -15.38 13.68 -11.59
CA PRO A 114 -16.36 14.71 -11.30
C PRO A 114 -17.50 14.62 -12.32
N GLY A 115 -18.72 14.33 -11.87
CA GLY A 115 -19.91 14.17 -12.74
C GLY A 115 -20.46 12.74 -12.87
N ALA A 116 -19.82 11.72 -12.29
CA ALA A 116 -20.31 10.34 -12.26
C ALA A 116 -21.24 10.05 -11.07
N GLU A 117 -22.14 10.99 -10.74
CA GLU A 117 -23.18 10.78 -9.73
C GLU A 117 -24.22 9.78 -10.26
N GLY A 118 -23.99 8.49 -10.06
CA GLY A 118 -24.94 7.43 -10.43
C GLY A 118 -24.34 6.16 -11.03
N GLU A 119 -23.06 6.16 -11.40
CA GLU A 119 -22.40 4.95 -11.91
C GLU A 119 -22.00 4.01 -10.76
N MET A 120 -22.62 2.83 -10.75
CA MET A 120 -22.31 1.76 -9.80
C MET A 120 -21.14 0.94 -10.35
N GLY A 121 -19.93 1.19 -9.86
CA GLY A 121 -18.73 0.45 -10.21
C GLY A 121 -17.53 0.94 -9.41
N ASN A 122 -16.76 0.04 -8.81
CA ASN A 122 -15.52 0.38 -8.10
C ASN A 122 -14.45 0.81 -9.14
N GLN A 123 -14.39 2.10 -9.45
CA GLN A 123 -13.29 2.68 -10.24
C GLN A 123 -12.05 2.80 -9.33
N ILE A 124 -11.39 1.68 -9.10
CA ILE A 124 -10.17 1.59 -8.27
C ILE A 124 -8.97 1.74 -9.20
N SER A 125 -8.25 2.85 -9.07
CA SER A 125 -6.89 2.97 -9.60
C SER A 125 -5.91 2.57 -8.50
N ALA A 126 -4.64 2.36 -8.83
CA ALA A 126 -3.62 2.14 -7.82
C ALA A 126 -2.37 2.94 -8.13
N MET A 127 -1.67 3.30 -7.07
CA MET A 127 -0.40 4.00 -7.07
C MET A 127 0.66 3.16 -6.37
N LEU A 128 1.88 3.20 -6.87
CA LEU A 128 3.05 2.78 -6.12
C LEU A 128 3.66 4.02 -5.45
N SER A 129 4.05 3.89 -4.19
CA SER A 129 4.58 4.99 -3.39
C SER A 129 5.76 4.51 -2.56
N GLU A 130 6.90 5.19 -2.67
CA GLU A 130 8.03 4.97 -1.77
C GLU A 130 7.63 5.36 -0.34
N LEU A 131 7.96 4.51 0.62
CA LEU A 131 7.73 4.77 2.03
C LEU A 131 8.83 5.61 2.67
N ARG A 132 9.96 5.85 2.00
CA ARG A 132 11.10 6.61 2.54
C ARG A 132 11.61 6.01 3.85
N THR A 133 11.81 4.69 3.83
CA THR A 133 12.29 3.90 4.97
C THR A 133 13.77 4.14 5.27
N ASP A 134 14.50 4.65 4.29
CA ASP A 134 15.84 5.20 4.39
C ASP A 134 15.93 6.40 5.36
N ILE A 135 14.85 7.18 5.49
CA ILE A 135 14.81 8.38 6.34
C ILE A 135 14.52 8.03 7.80
N ALA A 136 15.49 8.30 8.67
CA ALA A 136 15.38 8.06 10.12
C ALA A 136 14.51 9.12 10.82
N ASP A 137 14.66 10.40 10.46
CA ASP A 137 13.89 11.50 11.06
C ASP A 137 12.40 11.44 10.66
N PRO A 138 11.46 11.29 11.62
CA PRO A 138 10.04 11.21 11.30
C PRO A 138 9.48 12.45 10.60
N GLU A 139 9.99 13.65 10.91
CA GLU A 139 9.50 14.89 10.28
C GLU A 139 9.92 14.98 8.81
N GLU A 140 11.20 14.76 8.52
CA GLU A 140 11.70 14.71 7.15
C GLU A 140 11.04 13.59 6.33
N ARG A 141 10.83 12.42 6.94
CA ARG A 141 10.14 11.29 6.29
C ARG A 141 8.72 11.66 5.86
N LEU A 142 7.93 12.25 6.76
CA LEU A 142 6.57 12.69 6.43
C LEU A 142 6.58 13.80 5.38
N ARG A 143 7.53 14.75 5.46
CA ARG A 143 7.66 15.83 4.48
C ARG A 143 7.91 15.28 3.08
N LEU A 144 8.85 14.33 2.94
CA LEU A 144 9.18 13.71 1.65
C LEU A 144 8.05 12.86 1.10
N ILE A 145 7.39 12.04 1.94
CA ILE A 145 6.18 11.29 1.54
C ILE A 145 5.10 12.24 1.03
N ALA A 146 4.80 13.31 1.78
CA ALA A 146 3.78 14.28 1.40
C ALA A 146 4.13 15.04 0.12
N ALA A 147 5.41 15.31 -0.13
CA ALA A 147 5.88 15.91 -1.38
C ALA A 147 5.65 14.97 -2.58
N SER A 148 6.05 13.70 -2.45
CA SER A 148 5.84 12.69 -3.49
C SER A 148 4.36 12.44 -3.77
N SER A 149 3.51 12.37 -2.74
CA SER A 149 2.05 12.23 -2.90
C SER A 149 1.43 13.40 -3.66
N LYS A 150 1.85 14.64 -3.36
CA LYS A 150 1.36 15.84 -4.05
C LYS A 150 1.73 15.85 -5.53
N GLU A 151 2.95 15.44 -5.86
CA GLU A 151 3.40 15.38 -7.24
C GLU A 151 2.69 14.27 -8.02
N ALA A 152 2.59 13.09 -7.41
CA ALA A 152 1.82 11.99 -7.96
C ALA A 152 0.37 12.38 -8.26
N ALA A 153 -0.31 13.11 -7.37
CA ALA A 153 -1.68 13.59 -7.60
C ALA A 153 -1.81 14.54 -8.81
N LYS A 154 -0.73 15.25 -9.20
CA LYS A 154 -0.70 16.09 -10.43
C LYS A 154 -0.54 15.24 -11.69
N VAL A 155 0.29 14.19 -11.61
CA VAL A 155 0.61 13.27 -12.73
C VAL A 155 -0.50 12.23 -12.98
N GLN A 156 -1.31 11.92 -11.96
CA GLN A 156 -2.30 10.82 -11.96
C GLN A 156 -3.50 11.00 -12.90
N ARG A 157 -3.54 12.07 -13.69
CA ARG A 157 -4.59 12.28 -14.69
C ARG A 157 -4.45 11.42 -15.94
N ASP A 158 -3.29 10.81 -16.25
CA ASP A 158 -3.13 10.18 -17.58
C ASP A 158 -2.55 8.76 -17.70
N LYS A 159 -1.62 8.26 -16.85
CA LYS A 159 -0.79 7.10 -17.25
C LYS A 159 -0.87 5.83 -16.37
N SER A 160 -0.75 5.91 -15.05
CA SER A 160 -0.59 4.72 -14.19
C SER A 160 -1.86 3.88 -14.05
N ALA A 161 -3.03 4.52 -14.04
CA ALA A 161 -4.34 3.86 -14.00
C ALA A 161 -4.60 2.97 -15.22
N ARG A 162 -4.08 3.37 -16.39
CA ARG A 162 -4.26 2.63 -17.65
C ARG A 162 -3.42 1.37 -17.68
N LEU A 163 -2.21 1.36 -17.09
CA LEU A 163 -1.34 0.19 -17.18
C LEU A 163 -1.91 -1.02 -16.42
N LEU A 164 -2.33 -0.85 -15.17
CA LEU A 164 -2.91 -1.93 -14.36
C LEU A 164 -4.30 -2.37 -14.87
N MET A 165 -5.11 -1.43 -15.34
CA MET A 165 -6.42 -1.74 -15.95
C MET A 165 -6.29 -2.42 -17.31
N ASN A 166 -5.33 -2.01 -18.14
CA ASN A 166 -5.05 -2.68 -19.41
C ASN A 166 -4.48 -4.09 -19.18
N LEU A 167 -3.67 -4.29 -18.14
CA LEU A 167 -3.17 -5.61 -17.73
C LEU A 167 -4.30 -6.57 -17.32
N ALA A 168 -5.29 -6.07 -16.60
CA ALA A 168 -6.49 -6.83 -16.22
C ALA A 168 -7.42 -7.09 -17.42
N ASN A 169 -7.50 -6.16 -18.38
CA ASN A 169 -8.38 -6.24 -19.54
C ASN A 169 -7.79 -7.05 -20.71
N ALA A 170 -6.47 -7.10 -20.89
CA ALA A 170 -5.82 -7.73 -22.05
C ALA A 170 -5.88 -9.27 -22.05
N ALA A 171 -5.97 -9.90 -20.88
CA ALA A 171 -6.07 -11.36 -20.77
C ALA A 171 -7.53 -11.85 -20.60
N GLY A 172 -8.45 -10.96 -20.24
CA GLY A 172 -9.76 -11.32 -19.73
C GLY A 172 -9.70 -11.84 -18.28
N PRO A 173 -10.73 -11.61 -17.45
CA PRO A 173 -10.71 -11.92 -16.01
C PRO A 173 -10.38 -13.39 -15.70
N THR A 174 -10.83 -14.30 -16.57
CA THR A 174 -10.65 -15.74 -16.41
C THR A 174 -9.19 -16.15 -16.59
N VAL A 175 -8.49 -15.66 -17.61
CA VAL A 175 -7.08 -16.00 -17.87
C VAL A 175 -6.19 -15.37 -16.81
N ALA A 176 -6.42 -14.10 -16.46
CA ALA A 176 -5.70 -13.45 -15.36
C ALA A 176 -5.88 -14.20 -14.03
N SER A 177 -7.10 -14.65 -13.74
CA SER A 177 -7.37 -15.45 -12.53
C SER A 177 -6.69 -16.82 -12.56
N VAL A 178 -6.69 -17.52 -13.71
CA VAL A 178 -6.02 -18.82 -13.86
C VAL A 178 -4.51 -18.67 -13.76
N ALA A 179 -3.93 -17.68 -14.44
CA ALA A 179 -2.51 -17.39 -14.39
C ALA A 179 -2.10 -17.02 -12.96
N GLY A 180 -2.78 -16.08 -12.32
CA GLY A 180 -2.51 -15.67 -10.94
C GLY A 180 -2.61 -16.83 -9.95
N ARG A 181 -3.63 -17.68 -10.05
CA ARG A 181 -3.76 -18.88 -9.21
C ARG A 181 -2.65 -19.88 -9.47
N THR A 182 -2.27 -20.10 -10.72
CA THR A 182 -1.20 -21.04 -11.08
C THR A 182 0.15 -20.54 -10.60
N LEU A 183 0.48 -19.27 -10.83
CA LEU A 183 1.71 -18.64 -10.32
C LEU A 183 1.78 -18.71 -8.78
N ALA A 184 0.66 -18.47 -8.09
CA ALA A 184 0.59 -18.59 -6.63
C ALA A 184 0.72 -20.04 -6.15
N ALA A 185 0.08 -20.99 -6.83
CA ALA A 185 0.19 -22.42 -6.50
C ALA A 185 1.61 -22.96 -6.71
N LEU A 186 2.29 -22.47 -7.74
CA LEU A 186 3.70 -22.77 -8.03
C LEU A 186 4.68 -21.92 -7.20
N GLN A 187 4.18 -21.03 -6.33
CA GLN A 187 4.99 -20.12 -5.50
C GLN A 187 5.96 -19.24 -6.31
N LEU A 188 5.69 -18.99 -7.59
CA LEU A 188 6.61 -18.25 -8.46
C LEU A 188 6.77 -16.78 -8.05
N PHE A 189 5.80 -16.22 -7.31
CA PHE A 189 5.92 -14.91 -6.68
C PHE A 189 7.00 -14.82 -5.58
N ASP A 190 7.57 -15.95 -5.15
CA ASP A 190 8.72 -15.99 -4.24
C ASP A 190 10.05 -15.80 -5.00
N HIS A 191 10.02 -15.93 -6.32
CA HIS A 191 11.20 -15.88 -7.20
C HIS A 191 11.20 -14.70 -8.18
N LEU A 192 10.06 -14.02 -8.32
CA LEU A 192 9.92 -12.82 -9.14
C LEU A 192 10.16 -11.56 -8.29
N PRO A 193 10.75 -10.50 -8.87
CA PRO A 193 10.78 -9.19 -8.23
C PRO A 193 9.36 -8.75 -7.86
N PRO A 194 9.13 -8.27 -6.63
CA PRO A 194 7.81 -7.84 -6.23
C PRO A 194 7.45 -6.51 -6.88
N ILE A 195 6.16 -6.29 -7.14
CA ILE A 195 5.66 -4.98 -7.59
C ILE A 195 5.61 -3.94 -6.46
N ALA A 196 5.55 -4.40 -5.21
CA ALA A 196 5.53 -3.61 -3.99
C ALA A 196 5.91 -4.51 -2.79
N ASN A 197 6.22 -3.93 -1.64
CA ASN A 197 6.55 -4.67 -0.42
C ASN A 197 5.30 -5.00 0.42
N LEU A 198 4.30 -4.13 0.37
CA LEU A 198 3.06 -4.24 1.13
C LEU A 198 1.93 -3.46 0.46
N THR A 199 0.72 -3.68 0.93
CA THR A 199 -0.43 -2.83 0.63
C THR A 199 -0.71 -1.87 1.78
N VAL A 200 -0.87 -0.58 1.47
CA VAL A 200 -1.39 0.42 2.42
C VAL A 200 -2.63 1.05 1.81
N SER A 201 -3.75 1.02 2.54
CA SER A 201 -5.00 1.63 2.10
C SER A 201 -5.56 2.53 3.19
N SER A 202 -6.00 3.72 2.83
CA SER A 202 -6.65 4.67 3.74
C SER A 202 -7.93 5.15 3.09
N VAL A 203 -9.08 4.73 3.66
CA VAL A 203 -10.39 4.97 3.08
C VAL A 203 -11.24 5.83 4.02
N PRO A 204 -11.86 6.91 3.54
CA PRO A 204 -12.85 7.63 4.31
C PRO A 204 -14.06 6.72 4.60
N GLY A 205 -14.34 6.45 5.86
CA GLY A 205 -15.58 5.83 6.29
C GLY A 205 -16.59 6.85 6.84
N PRO A 206 -17.75 6.39 7.34
CA PRO A 206 -18.86 7.27 7.67
C PRO A 206 -18.54 8.14 8.89
N PRO A 207 -18.78 9.47 8.83
CA PRO A 207 -18.56 10.39 9.94
C PRO A 207 -19.69 10.37 10.98
N PHE A 208 -20.66 9.47 10.83
CA PHE A 208 -21.83 9.33 11.69
C PHE A 208 -21.95 7.90 12.23
N PRO A 209 -22.58 7.71 13.41
CA PRO A 209 -22.73 6.39 13.99
C PRO A 209 -23.65 5.51 13.14
N LEU A 210 -23.18 4.28 12.91
CA LEU A 210 -23.94 3.21 12.29
C LEU A 210 -24.60 2.34 13.36
N TRP A 211 -25.70 1.67 12.99
CA TRP A 211 -26.47 0.82 13.88
C TRP A 211 -26.74 -0.54 13.23
N LEU A 212 -26.69 -1.60 14.03
CA LEU A 212 -27.04 -2.96 13.64
C LEU A 212 -28.10 -3.47 14.62
N SER A 213 -29.30 -3.79 14.12
CA SER A 213 -30.40 -4.31 14.93
C SER A 213 -30.68 -3.48 16.20
N GLY A 214 -30.72 -2.16 16.05
CA GLY A 214 -30.97 -1.23 17.17
C GLY A 214 -29.77 -0.97 18.10
N HIS A 215 -28.59 -1.55 17.82
CA HIS A 215 -27.37 -1.33 18.60
C HIS A 215 -26.36 -0.49 17.84
N ARG A 216 -25.78 0.52 18.49
CA ARG A 216 -24.74 1.35 17.89
C ARG A 216 -23.48 0.52 17.67
N ILE A 217 -22.91 0.59 16.46
CA ILE A 217 -21.61 0.00 16.15
C ILE A 217 -20.54 0.76 16.95
N ALA A 218 -19.81 0.03 17.80
CA ALA A 218 -18.81 0.63 18.67
C ALA A 218 -17.48 0.92 17.97
N THR A 219 -17.11 0.11 16.98
CA THR A 219 -15.83 0.19 16.25
C THR A 219 -15.96 -0.53 14.91
N VAL A 220 -15.12 -0.15 13.96
CA VAL A 220 -14.96 -0.82 12.67
C VAL A 220 -13.51 -1.26 12.55
N ALA A 221 -13.27 -2.55 12.34
CA ALA A 221 -11.94 -3.09 12.14
C ALA A 221 -11.76 -3.45 10.66
N PRO A 222 -11.01 -2.65 9.86
CA PRO A 222 -10.82 -2.96 8.47
C PRO A 222 -9.91 -4.18 8.30
N LEU A 223 -10.19 -5.01 7.29
CA LEU A 223 -9.39 -6.20 6.98
C LEU A 223 -9.13 -6.23 5.48
N GLY A 224 -7.97 -5.70 5.06
CA GLY A 224 -7.56 -5.74 3.66
C GLY A 224 -7.07 -7.11 3.22
N PRO A 225 -7.23 -7.49 1.95
CA PRO A 225 -6.77 -8.79 1.45
C PRO A 225 -5.23 -8.84 1.37
N LEU A 226 -4.69 -10.04 1.52
CA LEU A 226 -3.31 -10.33 1.10
C LEU A 226 -3.30 -10.79 -0.35
N MET A 227 -2.26 -10.44 -1.08
CA MET A 227 -2.07 -10.82 -2.48
C MET A 227 -0.81 -11.65 -2.60
N ALA A 228 -0.69 -12.47 -3.64
CA ALA A 228 0.56 -13.19 -3.88
C ALA A 228 1.71 -12.20 -4.08
N GLY A 229 2.82 -12.38 -3.36
CA GLY A 229 3.94 -11.42 -3.31
C GLY A 229 3.81 -10.33 -2.24
N LEU A 230 2.59 -10.04 -1.76
CA LEU A 230 2.27 -9.01 -0.76
C LEU A 230 1.66 -9.65 0.50
N ALA A 231 2.52 -10.09 1.42
CA ALA A 231 2.11 -10.84 2.60
C ALA A 231 1.84 -9.97 3.84
N LEU A 232 1.86 -8.64 3.69
CA LEU A 232 1.46 -7.65 4.68
C LEU A 232 0.50 -6.63 4.06
N ASN A 233 -0.59 -6.36 4.76
CA ASN A 233 -1.56 -5.33 4.41
C ASN A 233 -1.88 -4.48 5.64
N VAL A 234 -1.81 -3.16 5.46
CA VAL A 234 -2.29 -2.16 6.42
C VAL A 234 -3.47 -1.43 5.80
N THR A 235 -4.68 -1.72 6.27
CA THR A 235 -5.88 -0.98 5.85
C THR A 235 -6.34 -0.08 6.97
N VAL A 236 -6.68 1.15 6.64
CA VAL A 236 -7.14 2.17 7.57
C VAL A 236 -8.49 2.70 7.11
N ILE A 237 -9.42 2.83 8.03
CA ILE A 237 -10.73 3.43 7.78
C ILE A 237 -11.06 4.44 8.87
N SER A 238 -11.64 5.57 8.50
CA SER A 238 -12.23 6.49 9.48
C SER A 238 -13.63 6.06 9.89
N TYR A 239 -13.96 6.09 11.17
CA TYR A 239 -15.30 5.85 11.68
C TYR A 239 -15.63 6.83 12.80
N CYS A 240 -16.63 7.68 12.60
CA CYS A 240 -16.89 8.83 13.48
C CYS A 240 -15.57 9.63 13.69
N ASP A 241 -15.13 9.77 14.94
CA ASP A 241 -13.93 10.51 15.33
C ASP A 241 -12.68 9.62 15.47
N GLN A 242 -12.74 8.37 15.02
CA GLN A 242 -11.63 7.42 15.12
C GLN A 242 -11.05 7.11 13.75
N LEU A 243 -9.73 6.97 13.71
CA LEU A 243 -9.00 6.37 12.60
C LEU A 243 -8.57 4.96 13.02
N GLU A 244 -9.18 3.95 12.42
CA GLU A 244 -9.03 2.54 12.80
C GLU A 244 -8.09 1.85 11.80
N TYR A 245 -6.99 1.30 12.30
CA TYR A 245 -6.05 0.52 11.49
C TYR A 245 -6.33 -0.98 11.68
N GLY A 246 -6.24 -1.72 10.59
CA GLY A 246 -6.21 -3.16 10.56
C GLY A 246 -4.97 -3.65 9.83
N LEU A 247 -4.11 -4.35 10.54
CA LEU A 247 -2.90 -4.95 10.04
C LEU A 247 -3.17 -6.45 9.87
N LEU A 248 -3.13 -6.93 8.64
CA LEU A 248 -3.21 -8.35 8.30
C LEU A 248 -1.88 -8.80 7.73
N ALA A 249 -1.35 -9.91 8.23
CA ALA A 249 -0.12 -10.47 7.67
C ALA A 249 -0.11 -12.00 7.66
N CYS A 250 0.67 -12.57 6.75
CA CYS A 250 1.04 -13.98 6.82
C CYS A 250 1.95 -14.22 8.02
N THR A 251 1.58 -15.17 8.87
CA THR A 251 2.31 -15.48 10.11
C THR A 251 3.76 -15.86 9.86
N ARG A 252 4.05 -16.54 8.74
CA ARG A 252 5.40 -16.97 8.36
C ARG A 252 6.29 -15.81 7.91
N ARG A 253 5.70 -14.75 7.33
CA ARG A 253 6.44 -13.59 6.78
C ARG A 253 6.57 -12.46 7.81
N VAL A 254 5.55 -12.28 8.63
CA VAL A 254 5.51 -11.27 9.71
C VAL A 254 5.08 -11.90 11.04
N PRO A 255 5.90 -12.79 11.63
CA PRO A 255 5.57 -13.38 12.93
C PRO A 255 5.44 -12.34 14.04
N GLU A 256 6.14 -11.21 13.94
CA GLU A 256 6.19 -10.10 14.89
C GLU A 256 5.12 -9.02 14.62
N LEU A 257 4.00 -9.38 13.99
CA LEU A 257 2.95 -8.40 13.64
C LEU A 257 2.46 -7.55 14.83
N ALA A 258 2.51 -8.10 16.05
CA ALA A 258 2.20 -7.33 17.27
C ALA A 258 3.22 -6.21 17.50
N LEU A 259 4.51 -6.50 17.36
CA LEU A 259 5.59 -5.52 17.50
C LEU A 259 5.51 -4.45 16.41
N LEU A 260 5.23 -4.84 15.17
CA LEU A 260 5.00 -3.88 14.08
C LEU A 260 3.82 -2.94 14.40
N ARG A 261 2.72 -3.47 14.95
CA ARG A 261 1.59 -2.63 15.39
C ARG A 261 2.04 -1.63 16.44
N ASP A 262 2.82 -2.07 17.42
CA ASP A 262 3.31 -1.23 18.52
C ASP A 262 4.22 -0.10 17.98
N TYR A 263 5.15 -0.42 17.06
CA TYR A 263 6.01 0.57 16.43
C TYR A 263 5.22 1.59 15.59
N ILE A 264 4.19 1.15 14.84
CA ILE A 264 3.32 2.06 14.09
C ILE A 264 2.53 2.98 15.05
N GLU A 265 2.06 2.44 16.17
CA GLU A 265 1.35 3.21 17.19
C GLU A 265 2.28 4.25 17.85
N GLU A 266 3.53 3.90 18.13
CA GLU A 266 4.54 4.84 18.65
C GLU A 266 4.87 5.95 17.65
N GLU A 267 5.05 5.62 16.37
CA GLU A 267 5.28 6.59 15.28
C GLU A 267 4.08 7.52 15.09
N ALA A 268 2.85 6.99 15.08
CA ALA A 268 1.65 7.81 15.05
C ALA A 268 1.59 8.75 16.26
N ASN A 269 1.86 8.23 17.46
CA ASN A 269 1.87 9.01 18.69
C ASN A 269 2.93 10.12 18.70
N TYR A 270 4.08 9.92 18.06
CA TYR A 270 5.08 10.98 17.88
C TYR A 270 4.45 12.20 17.20
N TYR A 271 3.83 12.03 16.04
CA TYR A 271 3.22 13.15 15.31
C TYR A 271 2.04 13.80 16.04
N LEU A 272 1.29 13.01 16.83
CA LEU A 272 0.13 13.49 17.60
C LEU A 272 0.53 14.31 18.82
N LYS A 273 1.67 13.98 19.46
CA LYS A 273 2.12 14.60 20.71
C LYS A 273 3.16 15.69 20.50
N THR A 274 3.93 15.60 19.40
CA THR A 274 4.97 16.57 19.07
C THR A 274 4.37 17.69 18.22
N PRO A 275 4.47 18.96 18.64
CA PRO A 275 4.09 20.10 17.80
C PRO A 275 4.83 20.06 16.46
N ALA A 276 4.20 20.51 15.38
CA ALA A 276 4.89 20.63 14.10
C ALA A 276 6.11 21.57 14.24
N PRO A 277 7.25 21.22 13.62
CA PRO A 277 8.42 22.06 13.64
C PRO A 277 8.10 23.45 13.05
N VAL A 278 8.62 24.49 13.70
CA VAL A 278 8.49 25.87 13.19
C VAL A 278 9.41 25.98 11.97
N VAL A 279 8.83 26.17 10.79
CA VAL A 279 9.61 26.50 9.59
C VAL A 279 10.03 27.95 9.73
N GLU A 280 11.29 28.19 10.10
CA GLU A 280 11.89 29.51 9.96
C GLU A 280 12.01 29.80 8.46
N ASN A 281 11.29 30.83 8.00
CA ASN A 281 11.34 31.32 6.61
C ASN A 281 12.62 32.09 6.33
#